data_AF-A0A518AKN6-F1
#
_entry.id   AF-A0A518AKN6-F1
#
_cell.length_a   1.000
_cell.length_b   1.000
_cell.length_c   1.000
_cell.angle_alpha   90.00
_cell.angle_beta   90.00
_cell.angle_gamma   90.00
#
_symmetry.space_group_name_H-M   'P 1'
#
loop_
_entity.id
_entity.type
_entity.pdbx_description
1 polymer ?
#
loop_
_entity_poly.entity_id
_entity_poly.type
_entity_poly.pdbx_seq_one_letter_code
_entity_poly.pdbx_strand_id
1 'polypeptide(L)'
;MRYHWILKFIASVILLAFHGTATAAVIQHDWLVPGDGLLTYDDVNQREWLDLTETQLFKFPGGTLEEQYQAVVDHTLPGGMFAGFTVATAEDVRALAESAGIDTTTLRNK
;
A
#
# COMPACT_ATOMS: atom_id res chain seq x y z
N MET A 1 -18.06 -0.76 52.34
CA MET A 1 -17.36 -1.17 51.09
C MET A 1 -18.36 -1.66 50.04
N ARG A 2 -19.22 -0.78 49.49
CA ARG A 2 -20.27 -1.18 48.50
C ARG A 2 -20.13 -0.51 47.13
N TYR A 3 -19.15 0.36 46.92
CA TYR A 3 -18.98 1.11 45.67
C TYR A 3 -17.86 0.59 44.76
N HIS A 4 -17.08 -0.40 45.20
CA HIS A 4 -15.92 -0.89 44.44
C HIS A 4 -16.33 -1.54 43.10
N TRP A 5 -17.54 -2.11 43.01
CA TRP A 5 -18.02 -2.78 41.80
C TRP A 5 -18.50 -1.77 40.76
N ILE A 6 -19.08 -0.65 41.21
CA ILE A 6 -19.49 0.47 40.36
C ILE A 6 -18.26 1.17 39.76
N LEU A 7 -17.23 1.41 40.56
CA LEU A 7 -15.96 1.99 40.08
C LEU A 7 -15.28 1.12 39.02
N LYS A 8 -15.28 -0.21 39.21
CA LYS A 8 -14.75 -1.15 38.21
C LYS A 8 -15.56 -1.14 36.92
N PHE A 9 -16.88 -1.08 37.03
CA PHE A 9 -17.79 -1.02 35.88
C PHE A 9 -17.60 0.25 35.07
N ILE A 10 -17.53 1.41 35.73
CA ILE A 10 -17.25 2.71 35.09
C ILE A 10 -15.89 2.69 34.40
N ALA A 11 -14.84 2.18 35.07
CA ALA A 11 -13.52 2.08 34.47
C ALA A 11 -13.49 1.20 33.21
N SER A 12 -14.23 0.08 33.20
CA SER A 12 -14.35 -0.79 32.03
C SER A 12 -15.09 -0.13 30.87
N VAL A 13 -16.18 0.61 31.13
CA VAL A 13 -16.92 1.34 30.09
C VAL A 13 -16.08 2.46 29.48
N ILE A 14 -15.29 3.16 30.30
CA ILE A 14 -14.38 4.19 29.81
C ILE A 14 -13.28 3.58 28.93
N LEU A 15 -12.68 2.44 29.32
CA LEU A 15 -11.70 1.75 28.48
C LEU A 15 -12.28 1.34 27.12
N LEU A 16 -13.55 0.93 27.08
CA LEU A 16 -14.24 0.59 25.83
C LEU A 16 -14.51 1.79 24.92
N ALA A 17 -14.59 3.00 25.47
CA ALA A 17 -14.80 4.22 24.69
C ALA A 17 -13.54 4.72 23.96
N PHE A 18 -12.35 4.21 24.29
CA PHE A 18 -11.08 4.61 23.68
C PHE A 18 -10.52 3.58 22.68
N HIS A 19 -11.38 2.79 22.03
CA HIS A 19 -10.94 2.01 20.87
C HIS A 19 -10.68 2.94 19.69
N GLY A 20 -9.45 3.45 19.60
CA GLY A 20 -8.97 4.13 18.41
C GLY A 20 -9.09 3.18 17.23
N THR A 21 -9.78 3.61 16.17
CA THR A 21 -9.79 2.89 14.91
C THR A 21 -8.38 2.92 14.34
N ALA A 22 -7.66 1.79 14.44
CA ALA A 22 -6.44 1.60 13.69
C ALA A 22 -6.83 1.43 12.22
N THR A 23 -6.92 2.55 11.49
CA THR A 23 -7.07 2.54 10.04
C THR A 23 -5.69 2.27 9.46
N ALA A 24 -5.49 1.08 8.90
CA ALA A 24 -4.34 0.84 8.06
C ALA A 24 -4.49 1.73 6.82
N ALA A 25 -3.62 2.73 6.67
CA ALA A 25 -3.61 3.64 5.53
C ALA A 25 -3.23 2.93 4.21
N VAL A 26 -2.67 1.73 4.32
CA VAL A 26 -2.33 0.86 3.20
C VAL A 26 -2.89 -0.53 3.50
N ILE A 27 -3.72 -1.06 2.61
CA ILE A 27 -4.41 -2.35 2.75
C ILE A 27 -4.20 -3.22 1.53
N GLN A 28 -4.24 -4.54 1.72
CA GLN A 28 -4.23 -5.49 0.62
C GLN A 28 -5.62 -5.51 -0.06
N HIS A 29 -5.64 -5.57 -1.39
CA HIS A 29 -6.84 -5.62 -2.21
C HIS A 29 -6.71 -6.66 -3.34
N ASP A 30 -7.83 -7.17 -3.82
CA ASP A 30 -7.85 -8.17 -4.89
C ASP A 30 -7.74 -7.49 -6.26
N TRP A 31 -7.06 -8.14 -7.21
CA TRP A 31 -6.95 -7.64 -8.59
C TRP A 31 -8.02 -8.21 -9.51
N LEU A 32 -7.86 -9.46 -9.96
CA LEU A 32 -8.72 -10.11 -10.96
C LEU A 32 -9.45 -11.32 -10.39
N VAL A 33 -8.89 -11.95 -9.36
CA VAL A 33 -9.44 -13.15 -8.73
C VAL A 33 -9.72 -12.87 -7.25
N PRO A 34 -10.94 -13.15 -6.75
CA PRO A 34 -11.24 -12.98 -5.34
C PRO A 34 -10.26 -13.75 -4.44
N GLY A 35 -9.64 -13.06 -3.49
CA GLY A 35 -8.65 -13.58 -2.57
C GLY A 35 -7.21 -13.66 -3.11
N ASP A 36 -6.92 -13.11 -4.29
CA ASP A 36 -5.54 -13.06 -4.82
C ASP A 36 -4.67 -12.06 -4.06
N GLY A 37 -5.27 -11.00 -3.50
CA GLY A 37 -4.60 -9.98 -2.72
C GLY A 37 -3.39 -9.35 -3.42
N LEU A 38 -3.45 -9.24 -4.74
CA LEU A 38 -2.34 -8.83 -5.61
C LEU A 38 -2.20 -7.30 -5.75
N LEU A 39 -3.18 -6.55 -5.26
CA LEU A 39 -3.12 -5.10 -5.18
C LEU A 39 -2.79 -4.66 -3.76
N THR A 40 -2.10 -3.53 -3.68
CA THR A 40 -2.00 -2.73 -2.48
C THR A 40 -2.80 -1.46 -2.69
N TYR A 41 -3.84 -1.24 -1.89
CA TYR A 41 -4.63 -0.02 -1.89
C TYR A 41 -4.09 0.97 -0.85
N ASP A 42 -3.73 2.16 -1.33
CA ASP A 42 -3.33 3.30 -0.53
C ASP A 42 -4.54 4.23 -0.35
N ASP A 43 -5.09 4.23 0.87
CA ASP A 43 -6.28 5.03 1.22
C ASP A 43 -5.94 6.51 1.45
N VAL A 44 -4.67 6.87 1.62
CA VAL A 44 -4.26 8.28 1.77
C VAL A 44 -4.21 8.96 0.41
N ASN A 45 -3.61 8.30 -0.58
CA ASN A 45 -3.48 8.85 -1.94
C ASN A 45 -4.59 8.39 -2.89
N GLN A 46 -5.48 7.50 -2.44
CA GLN A 46 -6.59 6.92 -3.22
C GLN A 46 -6.08 6.22 -4.49
N ARG A 47 -5.10 5.31 -4.33
CA ARG A 47 -4.43 4.62 -5.44
C ARG A 47 -4.31 3.13 -5.21
N GLU A 48 -4.38 2.37 -6.30
CA GLU A 48 -4.09 0.94 -6.34
C GLU A 48 -2.72 0.68 -6.94
N TRP A 49 -1.97 -0.20 -6.28
CA TRP A 49 -0.62 -0.58 -6.65
C TRP A 49 -0.60 -2.05 -7.03
N LEU A 50 -0.22 -2.34 -8.27
CA LEU A 50 0.01 -3.70 -8.74
C LEU A 50 1.40 -4.15 -8.32
N ASP A 51 1.50 -5.34 -7.72
CA ASP A 51 2.81 -5.94 -7.44
C ASP A 51 3.57 -6.20 -8.75
N LEU A 52 4.86 -5.85 -8.78
CA LEU A 52 5.73 -6.12 -9.92
C LEU A 52 5.90 -7.61 -10.19
N THR A 53 5.72 -8.47 -9.19
CA THR A 53 5.69 -9.93 -9.39
C THR A 53 4.58 -10.34 -10.36
N GLU A 54 3.44 -9.65 -10.34
CA GLU A 54 2.30 -9.88 -11.25
C GLU A 54 2.52 -9.35 -12.65
N THR A 55 3.43 -8.38 -12.81
CA THR A 55 3.88 -7.94 -14.13
C THR A 55 4.63 -9.08 -14.85
N GLN A 56 5.02 -10.16 -14.15
CA GLN A 56 5.70 -11.32 -14.72
C GLN A 56 6.89 -10.89 -15.59
N LEU A 57 7.79 -10.09 -15.01
CA LEU A 57 8.92 -9.45 -15.70
C LEU A 57 9.74 -10.42 -16.57
N PHE A 58 9.86 -11.68 -16.15
CA PHE A 58 10.53 -12.74 -16.92
C PHE A 58 9.91 -13.05 -18.29
N LYS A 59 8.66 -12.60 -18.56
CA LYS A 59 8.01 -12.72 -19.87
C LYS A 59 8.36 -11.59 -20.83
N PHE A 60 9.00 -10.54 -20.33
CA PHE A 60 9.47 -9.41 -21.12
C PHE A 60 10.90 -9.68 -21.64
N PRO A 61 11.27 -9.11 -22.81
CA PRO A 61 12.62 -9.28 -23.35
C PRO A 61 13.68 -8.71 -22.41
N GLY A 62 14.84 -9.36 -22.34
CA GLY A 62 15.95 -8.97 -21.48
C GLY A 62 16.60 -10.16 -20.78
N GLY A 63 17.92 -10.13 -20.65
CA GLY A 63 18.70 -11.10 -19.88
C GLY A 63 18.83 -10.73 -18.39
N THR A 64 18.46 -9.51 -18.01
CA THR A 64 18.46 -9.02 -16.62
C THR A 64 17.11 -8.48 -16.19
N LEU A 65 16.88 -8.37 -14.87
CA LEU A 65 15.65 -7.80 -14.31
C LEU A 65 15.46 -6.32 -14.70
N GLU A 66 16.55 -5.59 -14.82
CA GLU A 66 16.55 -4.18 -15.22
C GLU A 66 16.09 -4.02 -16.68
N GLU A 67 16.61 -4.84 -17.60
CA GLU A 67 16.19 -4.85 -19.00
C GLU A 67 14.70 -5.23 -19.14
N GLN A 68 14.25 -6.21 -18.36
CA GLN A 68 12.85 -6.63 -18.33
C GLN A 68 11.92 -5.54 -17.78
N TYR A 69 12.33 -4.85 -16.71
CA TYR A 69 11.60 -3.70 -16.18
C TYR A 69 11.54 -2.57 -17.22
N GLN A 70 12.65 -2.28 -17.89
CA GLN A 70 12.66 -1.25 -18.93
C GLN A 70 11.69 -1.57 -20.08
N ALA A 71 11.56 -2.84 -20.47
CA ALA A 71 10.58 -3.25 -21.47
C ALA A 71 9.12 -2.99 -21.03
N VAL A 72 8.81 -3.10 -19.72
CA VAL A 72 7.49 -2.70 -19.17
C VAL A 72 7.32 -1.18 -19.22
N VAL A 73 8.36 -0.43 -18.84
CA VAL A 73 8.37 1.03 -18.91
C VAL A 73 8.13 1.50 -20.34
N ASP A 74 8.77 0.85 -21.32
CA ASP A 74 8.61 1.17 -22.74
C ASP A 74 7.18 0.89 -23.24
N HIS A 75 6.51 -0.15 -22.72
CA HIS A 75 5.10 -0.42 -22.98
C HIS A 75 4.13 0.56 -22.27
N THR A 76 4.63 1.39 -21.36
CA THR A 76 3.85 2.37 -20.57
C THR A 76 4.22 3.84 -20.87
N LEU A 77 4.97 4.09 -21.96
CA LEU A 77 5.28 5.43 -22.50
C LEU A 77 4.03 6.31 -22.72
N PRO A 78 4.13 7.66 -22.85
CA PRO A 78 3.03 8.61 -22.61
C PRO A 78 1.64 8.17 -23.13
N GLY A 79 0.75 7.86 -22.18
CA GLY A 79 -0.58 7.29 -22.43
C GLY A 79 -0.67 5.77 -22.28
N GLY A 80 0.45 5.10 -22.08
CA GLY A 80 0.58 3.65 -21.98
C GLY A 80 0.19 3.15 -20.60
N MET A 81 -0.80 2.26 -20.59
CA MET A 81 -1.26 1.54 -19.41
C MET A 81 -0.92 0.06 -19.58
N PHE A 82 -0.26 -0.55 -18.60
CA PHE A 82 -0.20 -1.99 -18.50
C PHE A 82 -1.40 -2.44 -17.67
N ALA A 83 -2.41 -3.02 -18.33
CA ALA A 83 -3.64 -3.49 -17.69
C ALA A 83 -4.36 -2.41 -16.84
N GLY A 84 -4.33 -1.15 -17.28
CA GLY A 84 -4.90 -0.01 -16.56
C GLY A 84 -3.95 0.66 -15.56
N PHE A 85 -2.77 0.10 -15.32
CA PHE A 85 -1.75 0.66 -14.44
C PHE A 85 -0.69 1.45 -15.21
N THR A 86 -0.13 2.46 -14.58
CA THR A 86 1.02 3.23 -15.08
C THR A 86 2.25 2.97 -14.23
N VAL A 87 3.44 3.19 -14.78
CA VAL A 87 4.68 3.14 -13.99
C VAL A 87 4.66 4.27 -12.97
N ALA A 88 4.87 3.92 -11.70
CA ALA A 88 4.92 4.87 -10.60
C ALA A 88 6.13 5.80 -10.73
N THR A 89 5.93 7.09 -10.49
CA THR A 89 7.02 8.05 -10.36
C THR A 89 7.70 7.91 -9.00
N ALA A 90 8.89 8.50 -8.85
CA ALA A 90 9.58 8.54 -7.56
C ALA A 90 8.73 9.24 -6.47
N GLU A 91 7.92 10.23 -6.85
CA GLU A 91 7.01 10.90 -5.92
C GLU A 91 5.88 9.98 -5.46
N ASP A 92 5.32 9.18 -6.37
CA ASP A 92 4.27 8.23 -6.04
C ASP A 92 4.76 7.18 -5.05
N VAL A 93 5.97 6.63 -5.29
CA VAL A 93 6.59 5.63 -4.40
C VAL A 93 6.85 6.22 -3.01
N ARG A 94 7.30 7.48 -2.95
CA ARG A 94 7.49 8.20 -1.68
C ARG A 94 6.16 8.39 -0.95
N ALA A 95 5.11 8.80 -1.65
CA ALA A 95 3.78 8.99 -1.08
C ALA A 95 3.20 7.68 -0.53
N LEU A 96 3.40 6.56 -1.22
CA LEU A 96 3.04 5.23 -0.72
C LEU A 96 3.81 4.89 0.57
N ALA A 97 5.12 5.12 0.59
CA ALA A 97 5.95 4.85 1.76
C ALA A 97 5.50 5.68 2.98
N GLU A 98 5.18 6.96 2.79
CA GLU A 98 4.63 7.82 3.85
C GLU A 98 3.27 7.32 4.35
N SER A 99 2.42 6.84 3.44
CA SER A 99 1.12 6.25 3.79
C SER A 99 1.28 4.95 4.58
N ALA A 100 2.33 4.17 4.29
CA ALA A 100 2.72 3.00 5.07
C ALA A 100 3.40 3.33 6.41
N GLY A 101 3.58 4.63 6.74
CA GLY A 101 4.22 5.08 7.97
C GLY A 101 5.76 5.01 7.95
N ILE A 102 6.36 4.86 6.77
CA ILE A 102 7.82 4.87 6.60
C ILE A 102 8.32 6.33 6.58
N ASP A 103 9.34 6.63 7.38
CA ASP A 103 9.98 7.94 7.37
C ASP A 103 10.88 8.11 6.14
N THR A 104 10.40 8.89 5.17
CA THR A 104 11.08 9.18 3.90
C THR A 104 12.07 10.35 3.99
N THR A 105 12.16 11.05 5.12
CA THR A 105 13.03 12.24 5.25
C THR A 105 14.51 11.90 5.07
N THR A 106 14.89 10.65 5.37
CA THR A 106 16.24 10.11 5.18
C THR A 106 16.58 9.80 3.71
N LEU A 107 15.57 9.66 2.85
CA LEU A 107 15.73 9.39 1.42
C LEU A 107 16.03 10.65 0.59
N ARG A 108 15.96 11.83 1.20
CA ARG A 108 16.09 13.15 0.54
C ARG A 108 17.52 13.53 0.12
N ASN A 109 18.55 12.76 0.53
CA ASN A 109 19.96 13.16 0.46
C ASN A 109 20.86 12.24 -0.42
N LYS A 110 20.31 11.54 -1.41
CA LYS A 110 21.12 10.85 -2.44
C LYS A 110 20.76 11.37 -3.82
#